data_AF-A0A7Y4KJ05-F1
#
_entry.id   AF-A0A7Y4KJ05-F1
#
_cell.length_a   1.000
_cell.length_b   1.000
_cell.length_c   1.000
_cell.angle_alpha   90.00
_cell.angle_beta   90.00
_cell.angle_gamma   90.00
#
_symmetry.space_group_name_H-M   'P 1'
#
loop_
_entity.id
_entity.type
_entity.pdbx_description
1 polymer ?
#
loop_
_entity_poly.entity_id
_entity_poly.type
_entity_poly.pdbx_seq_one_letter_code
_entity_poly.pdbx_strand_id
1 'polypeptide(L)' 'MATRDQLLAQALRLSPDDRRRLAHELLDSLDGDVDASDAEAAWGEEISRRAQEVLDGTAELVDWDDVRKQVTEELERMRR' A
#
# COMPACT_ATOMS: atom_id res chain seq x y z
N MET A 1 1.84 29.31 12.59
CA MET A 1 1.75 28.15 11.68
C MET A 1 0.52 28.31 10.80
N ALA A 2 0.57 27.89 9.53
CA ALA A 2 -0.61 27.86 8.68
C ALA A 2 -1.62 26.81 9.22
N THR A 3 -2.91 27.11 9.14
CA THR A 3 -3.97 26.15 9.49
C THR A 3 -4.09 25.05 8.42
N ARG A 4 -4.66 23.90 8.76
CA ARG A 4 -4.95 22.81 7.81
C ARG A 4 -5.67 23.33 6.56
N ASP A 5 -6.68 24.17 6.74
CA ASP A 5 -7.50 24.69 5.63
C ASP A 5 -6.71 25.63 4.72
N GLN A 6 -5.82 26.45 5.30
CA GLN A 6 -4.90 27.29 4.53
C GLN A 6 -3.89 26.46 3.72
N LEU A 7 -3.41 25.34 4.27
CA LEU A 7 -2.50 24.43 3.56
C LEU A 7 -3.21 23.66 2.46
N LEU A 8 -4.42 23.16 2.73
CA LEU A 8 -5.25 22.49 1.72
C LEU A 8 -5.59 23.42 0.56
N ALA A 9 -5.99 24.66 0.86
CA ALA A 9 -6.29 25.66 -0.17
C ALA A 9 -5.08 25.99 -1.04
N GLN A 10 -3.86 25.95 -0.48
CA GLN A 10 -2.61 26.13 -1.23
C GLN A 10 -2.28 24.90 -2.09
N ALA A 11 -2.36 23.69 -1.51
CA ALA A 11 -2.11 22.44 -2.21
C ALA A 11 -3.05 22.27 -3.42
N LEU A 12 -4.33 22.65 -3.29
CA LEU A 12 -5.30 22.55 -4.38
C LEU A 12 -5.00 23.48 -5.57
N ARG A 13 -4.17 24.52 -5.40
CA ARG A 13 -3.72 25.40 -6.50
C ARG A 13 -2.58 24.81 -7.33
N LEU A 14 -1.91 23.77 -6.83
CA LEU A 14 -0.84 23.09 -7.55
C LEU A 14 -1.38 22.33 -8.76
N SER A 15 -0.49 21.99 -9.70
CA SER A 15 -0.82 21.11 -10.82
C SER A 15 -1.25 19.72 -10.30
N PRO A 16 -2.00 18.92 -11.08
CA PRO A 16 -2.34 17.55 -10.68
C PRO A 16 -1.12 16.69 -10.32
N ASP A 17 0.02 16.84 -11.02
CA ASP A 17 1.24 16.07 -10.72
C ASP A 17 1.88 16.52 -9.40
N ASP A 18 1.97 17.82 -9.16
CA ASP A 18 2.55 18.35 -7.93
C ASP A 18 1.68 18.02 -6.72
N ARG A 19 0.35 18.02 -6.87
CA ARG A 19 -0.56 17.54 -5.82
C ARG A 19 -0.34 16.07 -5.49
N ARG A 20 -0.15 15.24 -6.52
CA ARG A 20 0.14 13.81 -6.34
C ARG A 20 1.46 13.61 -5.60
N ARG A 21 2.51 14.33 -5.97
CA ARG A 21 3.82 14.30 -5.29
C ARG A 21 3.70 14.73 -3.83
N LEU A 22 3.06 15.87 -3.57
CA LEU A 22 2.85 16.37 -2.21
C LEU A 22 2.03 15.39 -1.36
N ALA A 23 0.98 14.78 -1.92
CA ALA A 23 0.20 13.78 -1.21
C ALA A 23 1.04 12.53 -0.85
N HIS A 24 1.93 12.10 -1.76
CA HIS A 24 2.84 10.99 -1.51
C HIS A 24 3.83 11.31 -0.38
N GLU A 25 4.51 12.46 -0.45
CA GLU A 25 5.46 12.89 0.59
C GLU A 25 4.78 13.03 1.97
N LEU A 26 3.54 13.53 2.00
CA LEU A 26 2.76 13.61 3.24
C LEU A 26 2.40 12.21 3.77
N LEU A 27 2.04 11.26 2.91
CA LEU A 27 1.78 9.88 3.31
C LEU A 27 3.04 9.21 3.87
N ASP A 28 4.17 9.33 3.17
CA ASP A 28 5.46 8.78 3.62
C ASP A 28 5.87 9.35 4.99
N SER A 29 5.53 10.62 5.26
CA SER A 29 5.81 11.23 6.57
C SER A 29 5.01 10.62 7.74
N LEU A 30 3.94 9.88 7.45
CA LEU A 30 3.10 9.22 8.45
C LEU A 30 3.63 7.83 8.84
N ASP A 31 4.47 7.21 8.01
CA ASP A 31 4.89 5.81 8.20
C ASP A 31 5.77 5.59 9.45
N GLY A 32 6.21 6.67 10.11
CA GLY A 32 6.86 6.63 11.43
C GLY A 32 8.15 5.80 11.50
N ASP A 33 8.83 5.82 12.65
CA ASP A 33 9.91 4.87 12.95
C ASP A 33 9.31 3.48 13.29
N VAL A 34 8.42 2.95 12.44
CA VAL A 34 8.28 1.49 12.42
C VAL A 34 9.63 1.02 11.92
N ASP A 35 10.38 0.33 12.78
CA ASP A 35 11.72 -0.14 12.45
C ASP A 35 11.58 -1.05 11.22
N ALA A 36 11.76 -0.46 10.04
CA ALA A 36 11.43 -1.09 8.76
C ALA A 36 12.22 -2.39 8.60
N SER A 37 13.34 -2.50 9.33
CA SER A 37 14.12 -3.71 9.51
C SER A 37 13.33 -4.88 10.10
N ASP A 38 12.53 -4.66 11.15
CA ASP A 38 11.76 -5.73 11.80
C ASP A 38 10.59 -6.18 10.93
N ALA A 39 9.92 -5.23 10.27
CA ALA A 39 8.85 -5.51 9.32
C ALA A 39 9.38 -6.28 8.09
N GLU A 40 10.51 -5.85 7.53
CA GLU A 40 11.15 -6.51 6.39
C GLU A 40 11.64 -7.91 6.75
N ALA A 41 12.23 -8.09 7.93
CA ALA A 41 12.66 -9.41 8.42
C ALA A 41 11.48 -10.36 8.61
N ALA A 42 10.40 -9.91 9.28
CA ALA A 42 9.19 -10.70 9.46
C ALA A 42 8.53 -11.05 8.12
N TRP A 43 8.60 -10.14 7.14
CA TRP A 43 8.09 -10.39 5.80
C TRP A 43 8.92 -11.42 5.03
N GLY A 44 10.25 -11.37 5.17
CA GLY A 44 11.15 -12.37 4.60
C GLY A 44 10.92 -13.78 5.16
N GLU A 45 10.70 -13.88 6.47
CA GLU A 45 10.33 -15.15 7.13
C GLU A 45 9.00 -15.68 6.58
N GLU A 46 7.99 -14.81 6.45
CA GLU A 46 6.67 -15.19 5.96
C GLU A 46 6.68 -15.66 4.50
N ILE A 47 7.40 -14.97 3.60
CA ILE A 47 7.54 -15.40 2.20
C ILE A 47 8.22 -16.76 2.12
N SER A 48 9.29 -16.96 2.90
CA SER A 48 10.01 -18.23 2.94
C SER A 48 9.12 -19.38 3.41
N ARG A 49 8.32 -19.15 4.46
CA ARG A 49 7.34 -20.10 4.96
C ARG A 49 6.29 -20.46 3.91
N ARG A 50 5.67 -19.46 3.26
CA ARG A 50 4.64 -19.70 2.23
C ARG A 50 5.20 -20.43 1.01
N ALA A 51 6.42 -20.08 0.58
CA ALA A 51 7.07 -20.78 -0.52
C ALA A 51 7.25 -22.27 -0.19
N GLN A 52 7.66 -22.58 1.04
CA GLN A 52 7.80 -23.96 1.49
C GLN A 52 6.47 -24.71 1.56
N GLU A 53 5.40 -24.08 2.07
CA GLU A 53 4.05 -24.67 2.09
C GLU A 53 3.55 -25.05 0.68
N VAL A 54 3.88 -24.24 -0.33
CA VAL A 54 3.58 -24.54 -1.75
C VAL A 54 4.42 -25.72 -2.25
N LEU A 55 5.73 -25.72 -1.98
CA LEU A 55 6.64 -26.81 -2.40
C LEU A 55 6.27 -28.15 -1.75
N ASP A 56 5.86 -28.13 -0.49
CA ASP A 56 5.44 -29.30 0.28
C ASP A 56 4.01 -29.76 -0.08
N GLY A 57 3.28 -28.98 -0.88
CA GLY A 57 1.90 -29.28 -1.28
C GLY A 57 0.90 -29.18 -0.12
N THR A 58 1.24 -28.44 0.93
CA THR A 58 0.37 -28.22 2.11
C THR A 58 -0.44 -26.93 2.01
N ALA A 59 -0.05 -26.02 1.10
CA ALA A 59 -0.80 -24.81 0.82
C ALA A 59 -2.11 -25.07 0.07
N GLU A 60 -3.18 -24.42 0.50
CA GLU A 60 -4.41 -24.28 -0.29
C GLU A 60 -4.19 -23.20 -1.35
N LEU A 61 -4.18 -23.60 -2.62
CA LEU A 61 -3.95 -22.69 -3.74
C LEU A 61 -5.29 -22.20 -4.32
N VAL A 62 -5.28 -20.94 -4.74
CA VAL A 62 -6.36 -20.31 -5.50
C VAL A 62 -5.86 -19.91 -6.87
N ASP A 63 -6.73 -19.93 -7.87
CA ASP A 63 -6.36 -19.51 -9.21
C ASP A 63 -6.04 -18.01 -9.27
N TRP A 64 -4.98 -17.65 -9.99
CA TRP A 64 -4.54 -16.27 -10.09
C TRP A 64 -5.57 -15.36 -10.76
N ASP A 65 -6.29 -15.85 -11.77
CA ASP A 65 -7.29 -15.03 -12.46
C ASP A 65 -8.48 -14.71 -11.57
N ASP A 66 -8.86 -15.63 -10.68
CA ASP A 66 -9.93 -15.40 -9.69
C ASP A 66 -9.52 -14.33 -8.66
N VAL A 67 -8.30 -14.44 -8.10
CA VAL A 67 -7.77 -13.44 -7.16
C VAL A 67 -7.65 -12.07 -7.82
N ARG A 68 -7.06 -12.01 -9.02
CA ARG A 68 -6.89 -10.76 -9.75
C ARG A 68 -8.24 -10.09 -10.04
N LYS A 69 -9.24 -10.87 -10.43
CA LYS A 69 -10.60 -10.37 -10.66
C LYS A 69 -11.17 -9.78 -9.38
N GLN A 70 -11.12 -10.51 -8.27
CA GLN A 70 -11.63 -10.03 -6.97
C GLN A 70 -10.98 -8.72 -6.53
N VAL A 71 -9.65 -8.63 -6.60
CA VAL A 71 -8.90 -7.41 -6.24
C VAL A 71 -9.29 -6.24 -7.15
N THR A 72 -9.45 -6.48 -8.45
CA THR A 72 -9.85 -5.44 -9.40
C THR A 72 -11.26 -4.93 -9.10
N GLU A 73 -12.22 -5.82 -8.85
CA GLU A 73 -13.60 -5.46 -8.50
C GLU A 73 -13.68 -4.70 -7.17
N GLU A 74 -12.80 -5.00 -6.22
CA GLU A 74 -12.70 -4.27 -4.95
C GLU A 74 -12.14 -2.86 -5.14
N LEU A 75 -11.06 -2.72 -5.92
CA LEU A 75 -10.50 -1.41 -6.26
C LEU A 75 -11.51 -0.53 -7.04
N GLU A 76 -12.30 -1.12 -7.93
CA GLU A 76 -13.38 -0.41 -8.64
C GLU A 76 -14.53 0.01 -7.73
N ARG A 77 -14.82 -0.75 -6.66
CA ARG A 77 -15.80 -0.35 -5.65
C ARG A 77 -15.29 0.81 -4.80
N MET A 78 -14.02 0.80 -4.40
CA MET A 78 -13.41 1.88 -3.60
C MET A 78 -13.32 3.22 -4.34
N ARG A 79 -13.29 3.18 -5.68
CA ARG A 79 -13.21 4.38 -6.54
C ARG A 79 -14.56 5.02 -6.88
N ARG A 80 -15.68 4.36 -6.54
CA ARG A 80 -17.05 4.86 -6.76
C ARG A 80 -17.55 5.61 -5.54
#